data_AF-A0A952H6R0-F1
#
_entry.id   AF-A0A952H6R0-F1
#
_cell.length_a   1.000
_cell.length_b   1.000
_cell.length_c   1.000
_cell.angle_alpha   90.00
_cell.angle_beta   90.00
_cell.angle_gamma   90.00
#
_symmetry.space_group_name_H-M   'P 1'
#
loop_
_entity.id
_entity.type
_entity.pdbx_description
1 polymer ?
#
loop_
_entity_poly.entity_id
_entity_poly.type
_entity_poly.pdbx_seq_one_letter_code
_entity_poly.pdbx_strand_id
1 'polypeptide(L)'
;MSADDAIDADLDVSLSTPLTLVVNARLEVQAESDGPRSLDLALVIPRSKCHGERPLLAALLDAARAAVDRAMRSGTTPLRYLPRRVVTLVAGRPHLIPVFD
;
A
#
# COMPACT_ATOMS: atom_id res chain seq x y z
N MET A 1 12.17 17.01 -18.15
CA MET A 1 12.30 16.41 -16.82
C MET A 1 11.04 15.63 -16.52
N SER A 2 11.01 14.32 -16.41
CA SER A 2 11.53 13.23 -17.23
C SER A 2 10.78 12.01 -16.70
N ALA A 3 10.11 11.27 -17.59
CA ALA A 3 9.42 10.00 -17.34
C ALA A 3 8.43 10.01 -16.17
N ASP A 4 7.19 10.36 -16.50
CA ASP A 4 5.97 9.73 -16.00
C ASP A 4 6.20 8.69 -14.87
N ASP A 5 6.15 9.13 -13.61
CA ASP A 5 6.28 8.30 -12.40
C ASP A 5 5.11 7.31 -12.24
N ALA A 6 4.43 6.95 -13.33
CA ALA A 6 3.44 5.90 -13.35
C ALA A 6 4.14 4.56 -13.10
N ILE A 7 3.58 3.78 -12.17
CA ILE A 7 4.06 2.43 -11.90
C ILE A 7 3.74 1.57 -13.13
N ASP A 8 4.75 1.28 -13.95
CA ASP A 8 4.67 0.36 -15.08
C ASP A 8 4.73 -1.09 -14.60
N ALA A 9 3.75 -1.45 -13.77
CA ALA A 9 3.75 -2.72 -13.08
C ALA A 9 2.31 -3.16 -12.80
N ASP A 10 2.02 -4.43 -13.08
CA ASP A 10 0.70 -5.02 -12.92
C ASP A 10 0.40 -5.20 -11.42
N LEU A 11 -0.17 -4.18 -10.80
CA LEU A 11 -0.46 -4.18 -9.37
C LEU A 11 -1.58 -5.18 -9.06
N ASP A 12 -1.54 -5.76 -7.87
CA ASP A 12 -2.61 -6.61 -7.35
C ASP A 12 -3.85 -5.78 -7.01
N VAL A 13 -4.65 -5.51 -8.04
CA VAL A 13 -5.88 -4.71 -7.97
C VAL A 13 -7.05 -5.60 -7.54
N SER A 14 -7.68 -5.27 -6.41
CA SER A 14 -8.91 -5.93 -5.97
C SER A 14 -10.19 -5.28 -6.52
N LEU A 15 -10.15 -3.98 -6.78
CA LEU A 15 -11.29 -3.25 -7.32
C LEU A 15 -10.82 -2.10 -8.22
N SER A 16 -11.39 -2.02 -9.42
CA SER A 16 -11.19 -0.89 -10.33
C SER A 16 -12.55 -0.26 -10.63
N THR A 17 -12.70 1.01 -10.30
CA THR A 17 -13.89 1.81 -10.61
C THR A 17 -13.49 3.04 -11.43
N PRO A 18 -14.45 3.76 -12.04
CA PRO A 18 -14.15 4.99 -12.75
C PRO A 18 -13.51 6.09 -11.89
N LEU A 19 -13.67 6.03 -10.56
CA LEU A 19 -13.18 7.06 -9.63
C LEU A 19 -12.01 6.59 -8.75
N THR A 20 -11.91 5.30 -8.47
CA THR A 20 -10.92 4.74 -7.56
C THR A 20 -10.34 3.43 -8.07
N LEU A 21 -9.05 3.22 -7.78
CA LEU A 21 -8.35 1.96 -7.91
C LEU A 21 -8.03 1.47 -6.49
N VAL A 22 -8.33 0.21 -6.18
CA VAL A 22 -8.00 -0.42 -4.90
C VAL A 22 -6.95 -1.49 -5.16
N VAL A 23 -5.79 -1.31 -4.54
CA VAL A 23 -4.66 -2.24 -4.62
C VAL A 23 -4.52 -2.95 -3.28
N ASN A 24 -4.39 -4.27 -3.33
CA ASN A 24 -4.09 -5.08 -2.17
C ASN A 24 -2.63 -4.88 -1.76
N ALA A 25 -2.44 -4.70 -0.47
CA ALA A 25 -1.12 -4.67 0.13
C ALA A 25 -1.15 -5.40 1.48
N ARG A 26 0.04 -5.69 1.99
CA ARG A 26 0.26 -6.28 3.31
C ARG A 26 1.22 -5.40 4.08
N LEU A 27 0.82 -5.02 5.28
CA LEU A 27 1.68 -4.37 6.24
C LEU A 27 2.30 -5.45 7.13
N GLU A 28 3.62 -5.59 7.03
CA GLU A 28 4.37 -6.35 8.02
C GLU A 28 4.57 -5.50 9.27
N VAL A 29 4.14 -6.04 10.41
CA VAL A 29 4.32 -5.46 11.73
C VAL A 29 5.13 -6.39 12.61
N GLN A 30 5.82 -5.82 13.59
CA GLN A 30 6.54 -6.58 14.61
C GLN A 30 5.98 -6.27 15.98
N ALA A 31 5.62 -7.33 16.72
CA ALA A 31 5.31 -7.20 18.14
C ALA A 31 6.59 -7.27 18.98
N GLU A 32 6.59 -6.60 20.13
CA GLU A 32 7.69 -6.67 21.10
C GLU A 32 7.91 -8.08 21.67
N SER A 33 6.85 -8.90 21.75
CA SER A 33 6.89 -10.21 22.41
C SER A 33 6.36 -11.35 21.54
N ASP A 34 6.02 -11.08 20.29
CA ASP A 34 5.50 -12.06 19.34
C ASP A 34 6.19 -11.89 17.98
N GLY A 35 6.19 -12.95 17.18
CA GLY A 35 6.84 -12.97 15.87
C GLY A 35 6.28 -11.91 14.89
N PRO A 36 6.91 -11.74 13.71
CA PRO A 36 6.40 -10.86 12.68
C PRO A 36 4.97 -11.26 12.30
N ARG A 37 4.08 -10.28 12.22
CA ARG A 37 2.70 -10.46 11.75
C ARG A 37 2.46 -9.64 10.50
N SER A 38 1.48 -10.07 9.71
CA SER A 38 1.07 -9.36 8.50
C SER A 38 -0.39 -8.95 8.61
N LEU A 39 -0.69 -7.72 8.24
CA LEU A 39 -2.03 -7.16 8.18
C LEU A 39 -2.38 -6.85 6.73
N ASP A 40 -3.55 -7.27 6.27
CA ASP A 40 -4.02 -6.91 4.94
C ASP A 40 -4.44 -5.44 4.90
N LEU A 41 -3.95 -4.71 3.90
CA LEU A 41 -4.25 -3.31 3.64
C LEU A 41 -4.93 -3.17 2.27
N ALA A 42 -5.93 -2.30 2.23
CA ALA A 42 -6.52 -1.82 0.99
C ALA A 42 -6.00 -0.41 0.69
N LEU A 43 -5.18 -0.29 -0.37
CA LEU A 43 -4.65 0.99 -0.83
C LEU A 43 -5.65 1.62 -1.81
N VAL A 44 -6.30 2.70 -1.39
CA VAL A 44 -7.31 3.39 -2.20
C VAL A 44 -6.65 4.56 -2.92
N ILE A 45 -6.57 4.48 -4.25
CA ILE A 45 -5.93 5.46 -5.11
C ILE A 45 -6.98 6.14 -6.00
N PRO A 46 -7.11 7.48 -5.97
CA PRO A 46 -7.99 8.19 -6.89
C PRO A 46 -7.55 8.02 -8.35
N ARG A 47 -8.48 7.77 -9.27
CA ARG A 47 -8.19 7.61 -10.70
C ARG A 47 -7.59 8.86 -11.34
N SER A 48 -7.83 10.04 -10.75
CA SER A 48 -7.19 11.30 -11.15
C SER A 48 -5.67 11.34 -10.88
N LYS A 49 -5.16 10.44 -10.03
CA LYS A 49 -3.73 10.23 -9.78
C LYS A 49 -3.20 8.96 -10.48
N CYS A 50 -3.91 8.49 -11.50
CA CYS A 50 -3.49 7.37 -12.35
C CYS A 50 -3.36 7.83 -13.80
N HIS A 51 -2.42 7.24 -14.53
CA HIS A 51 -2.32 7.32 -15.99
C HIS A 51 -2.93 6.05 -16.60
N GLY A 52 -4.16 6.16 -17.07
CA GLY A 52 -4.94 4.97 -17.43
C GLY A 52 -5.13 4.09 -16.21
N GLU A 53 -4.74 2.82 -16.27
CA GLU A 53 -4.82 1.86 -15.15
C GLU A 53 -3.63 1.91 -14.18
N ARG A 54 -2.63 2.74 -14.47
CA ARG A 54 -1.35 2.77 -13.74
C ARG A 54 -1.34 3.93 -12.75
N PRO A 55 -1.28 3.68 -11.43
CA PRO A 55 -1.17 4.76 -10.46
C PRO A 55 0.22 5.40 -10.51
N LEU A 56 0.29 6.70 -10.24
CA LEU A 56 1.55 7.39 -10.00
C LEU A 56 2.20 6.86 -8.72
N LEU A 57 3.53 6.79 -8.68
CA LEU A 57 4.30 6.32 -7.52
C LEU A 57 3.95 7.13 -6.27
N ALA A 58 3.89 8.45 -6.39
CA ALA A 58 3.48 9.34 -5.30
C ALA A 58 2.07 9.00 -4.78
N ALA A 59 1.14 8.64 -5.67
CA ALA A 59 -0.22 8.27 -5.29
C ALA A 59 -0.27 6.92 -4.56
N LEU A 60 0.56 5.96 -4.98
CA LEU A 60 0.71 4.68 -4.27
C LEU A 60 1.29 4.90 -2.87
N LEU A 61 2.33 5.73 -2.75
CA LEU A 61 2.95 6.07 -1.46
C LEU A 61 1.98 6.78 -0.52
N ASP A 62 1.24 7.77 -1.02
CA ASP A 62 0.19 8.47 -0.27
C ASP A 62 -0.87 7.48 0.25
N ALA A 63 -1.36 6.60 -0.63
CA ALA A 63 -2.37 5.61 -0.28
C ALA A 63 -1.84 4.59 0.74
N ALA A 64 -0.59 4.16 0.62
CA ALA A 64 0.07 3.27 1.56
C ALA A 64 0.23 3.91 2.94
N ARG A 65 0.70 5.17 3.03
CA ARG A 65 0.77 5.91 4.29
C ARG A 65 -0.61 6.02 4.94
N ALA A 66 -1.61 6.45 4.18
CA ALA A 66 -2.98 6.61 4.70
C ALA A 66 -3.58 5.27 5.17
N ALA A 67 -3.30 4.17 4.48
CA ALA A 67 -3.75 2.84 4.87
C ALA A 67 -3.06 2.35 6.15
N VAL A 68 -1.74 2.56 6.28
CA VAL A 68 -0.98 2.28 7.51
C VAL A 68 -1.54 3.09 8.67
N ASP A 69 -1.70 4.40 8.52
CA ASP A 69 -2.23 5.26 9.58
C ASP A 69 -3.65 4.84 9.99
N ARG A 70 -4.46 4.35 9.05
CA ARG A 70 -5.79 3.81 9.35
C ARG A 70 -5.69 2.51 10.14
N ALA A 71 -4.85 1.57 9.71
CA ALA A 71 -4.64 0.29 10.39
C ALA A 71 -4.12 0.49 11.82
N MET A 72 -3.19 1.43 12.00
CA MET A 72 -2.62 1.78 13.31
C MET A 72 -3.59 2.55 14.21
N ARG A 73 -4.47 3.40 13.66
CA ARG A 73 -5.46 4.16 14.45
C ARG A 73 -6.71 3.38 14.81
N SER A 74 -7.11 2.39 14.01
CA SER A 74 -8.43 1.76 14.11
C SER A 74 -8.65 0.84 15.32
N GLY A 75 -7.76 0.82 16.32
CA GLY A 75 -7.92 0.02 17.55
C GLY A 75 -7.86 -1.51 17.35
N THR A 76 -7.80 -1.98 16.10
CA THR A 76 -7.66 -3.39 15.70
C THR A 76 -6.23 -3.90 15.89
N THR A 77 -5.25 -3.01 15.88
CA THR A 77 -3.85 -3.31 16.13
C THR A 77 -3.44 -2.62 17.43
N PRO A 78 -3.22 -3.33 18.56
CA PRO A 78 -2.79 -2.68 19.79
C PRO A 78 -1.45 -1.97 19.56
N LEU A 79 -1.20 -0.89 20.31
CA LEU A 79 0.03 -0.07 20.34
C LEU A 79 1.35 -0.86 20.53
N ARG A 80 1.30 -2.19 20.58
CA ARG A 80 2.41 -3.15 20.71
C ARG A 80 3.06 -3.52 19.39
N TYR A 81 2.46 -3.16 18.26
CA TYR A 81 2.96 -3.53 16.94
C TYR A 81 3.65 -2.33 16.28
N LEU A 82 4.92 -2.49 15.93
CA LEU A 82 5.68 -1.51 15.17
C LEU A 82 5.59 -1.83 13.68
N PRO A 83 5.11 -0.90 12.84
CA PRO A 83 5.07 -1.11 11.40
C PRO A 83 6.50 -1.18 10.83
N ARG A 84 6.76 -2.16 9.97
CA ARG A 84 8.10 -2.37 9.39
C ARG A 84 8.16 -2.05 7.91
N ARG A 85 7.25 -2.62 7.12
CA ARG A 85 7.23 -2.46 5.67
C ARG A 85 5.88 -2.78 5.10
N VAL A 86 5.54 -2.10 4.02
CA VAL A 86 4.35 -2.40 3.22
C VAL A 86 4.81 -3.16 1.98
N VAL A 87 4.16 -4.28 1.70
CA VAL A 87 4.42 -5.15 0.56
C VAL A 87 3.14 -5.19 -0.27
N THR A 88 3.23 -4.89 -1.57
CA THR A 88 2.16 -5.20 -2.53
C THR A 88 2.63 -6.30 -3.48
N LEU A 89 1.73 -6.82 -4.30
CA LEU A 89 2.08 -7.75 -5.36
C LEU A 89 2.08 -6.98 -6.69
N VAL A 90 3.15 -7.19 -7.46
CA VAL A 90 3.37 -6.62 -8.79
C VAL A 90 3.69 -7.77 -9.73
N ALA A 91 2.83 -8.01 -10.72
CA ALA A 91 2.90 -9.16 -11.62
C ALA A 91 3.08 -10.49 -10.85
N GLY A 92 2.36 -10.62 -9.72
CA GLY A 92 2.45 -11.77 -8.81
C GLY A 92 3.72 -11.85 -7.95
N ARG A 93 4.62 -10.86 -8.02
CA ARG A 93 5.86 -10.80 -7.23
C ARG A 93 5.73 -9.81 -6.08
N PRO A 94 6.24 -10.12 -4.88
CA PRO A 94 6.25 -9.17 -3.76
C PRO A 94 7.12 -7.96 -4.10
N HIS A 95 6.53 -6.77 -3.95
CA HIS A 95 7.17 -5.49 -4.16
C HIS A 95 7.06 -4.63 -2.90
N LEU A 96 8.19 -4.07 -2.47
CA LEU A 96 8.24 -3.23 -1.28
C LEU A 96 7.83 -1.80 -1.62
N ILE A 97 6.93 -1.25 -0.82
CA ILE A 97 6.57 0.17 -0.87
C ILE A 97 7.39 0.89 0.21
N PRO A 98 8.26 1.84 -0.15
CA PRO A 98 9.13 2.56 0.80
C PRO A 98 8.32 3.61 1.55
N VAL A 99 7.49 3.15 2.51
CA VAL A 99 6.66 4.03 3.35
C VAL A 99 7.41 4.46 4.61
N PHE A 100 8.40 3.71 5.07
CA PHE A 100 9.11 4.00 6.31
C PHE A 100 10.54 4.43 5.97
N ASP A 101 11.00 5.53 6.59
CA ASP A 101 12.36 6.07 6.46
C ASP A 101 13.33 5.39 7.45
#